data_AF-A0A4Q6B5J3-F1
#
_entry.id   AF-A0A4Q6B5J3-F1
#
_cell.length_a   1.000
_cell.length_b   1.000
_cell.length_c   1.000
_cell.angle_alpha   90.00
_cell.angle_beta   90.00
_cell.angle_gamma   90.00
#
_symmetry.space_group_name_H-M   'P 1'
#
loop_
_entity.id
_entity.type
_entity.pdbx_description
1 polymer ?
#
loop_
_entity_poly.entity_id
_entity_poly.type
_entity_poly.pdbx_seq_one_letter_code
_entity_poly.pdbx_strand_id
1 'polypeptide(L)'
;RMTVEALIARLEHESKALKIWNKTGSWMIYCPDYCLSPSCEELDQDIDWQQDEIKIFGRSIDLPRLTAWYGDAGAAYVYSGIRNDPKPWTERLSRVREKLEVDIGIDFNSVLANRYADGQQHQGYHADDEKELGPAPLIASLSFGASRRFLVKAKGKGTKAEAFDLENGSLLMMGGAMQKDYVHKIAKSTRVQGPRINLTFRQIKSLDP
;
A
#
# COMPACT_ATOMS: atom_id res chain seq x y z
N ARG A 1 7.49 6.64 -20.10
CA ARG A 1 7.28 5.69 -18.99
C ARG A 1 8.58 5.60 -18.22
N MET A 2 8.57 5.82 -16.91
CA MET A 2 9.75 5.60 -16.07
C MET A 2 10.11 4.11 -16.04
N THR A 3 11.40 3.77 -16.13
CA THR A 3 11.89 2.39 -16.00
C THR A 3 12.19 2.05 -14.54
N VAL A 4 12.31 0.76 -14.23
CA VAL A 4 12.65 0.30 -12.87
C VAL A 4 14.03 0.78 -12.47
N GLU A 5 14.97 0.86 -13.42
CA GLU A 5 16.33 1.34 -13.20
C GLU A 5 16.34 2.84 -12.85
N ALA A 6 15.54 3.64 -13.55
CA ALA A 6 15.38 5.06 -13.23
C ALA A 6 14.73 5.27 -11.85
N LEU A 7 13.78 4.42 -11.49
CA LEU A 7 13.16 4.41 -10.16
C LEU A 7 14.18 4.05 -9.06
N ILE A 8 15.00 3.03 -9.28
CA ILE A 8 16.08 2.62 -8.37
C ILE A 8 17.03 3.80 -8.15
N ALA A 9 17.54 4.41 -9.22
CA ALA A 9 18.51 5.50 -9.11
C ALA A 9 17.97 6.70 -8.32
N ARG A 10 16.67 7.01 -8.47
CA ARG A 10 15.98 8.04 -7.68
C ARG A 10 15.90 7.66 -6.20
N LEU A 11 15.52 6.42 -5.89
CA LEU A 11 15.35 5.96 -4.51
C LEU A 11 16.67 5.77 -3.76
N GLU A 12 17.78 5.48 -4.46
CA GLU A 12 19.12 5.44 -3.88
C GLU A 12 19.57 6.82 -3.37
N HIS A 13 19.10 7.90 -3.97
CA HIS A 13 19.38 9.26 -3.49
C HIS A 13 18.61 9.57 -2.19
N GLU A 14 17.37 9.10 -2.09
CA GLU A 14 16.45 9.43 -1.00
C GLU A 14 16.60 8.55 0.25
N SER A 15 17.21 7.36 0.13
CA SER A 15 17.31 6.40 1.24
C SER A 15 18.75 5.93 1.45
N LYS A 16 19.13 5.78 2.72
CA LYS A 16 20.45 5.25 3.11
C LYS A 16 20.67 3.79 2.71
N ALA A 17 19.58 3.04 2.55
CA ALA A 17 19.61 1.64 2.18
C ALA A 17 18.50 1.33 1.18
N LEU A 18 18.79 0.42 0.25
CA LEU A 18 17.86 -0.08 -0.73
C LEU A 18 17.96 -1.60 -0.80
N LYS A 19 16.81 -2.29 -0.80
CA LYS A 19 16.74 -3.73 -1.05
C LYS A 19 15.85 -3.98 -2.27
N ILE A 20 16.39 -4.69 -3.25
CA ILE A 20 15.68 -5.00 -4.50
C ILE A 20 15.39 -6.50 -4.53
N TRP A 21 14.13 -6.83 -4.81
CA TRP A 21 13.69 -8.18 -5.10
C TRP A 21 13.12 -8.20 -6.52
N ASN A 22 13.58 -9.12 -7.38
CA ASN A 22 13.10 -9.26 -8.74
C ASN A 22 13.04 -10.74 -9.14
N LYS A 23 11.88 -11.18 -9.61
CA LYS A 23 11.59 -12.54 -10.08
C LYS A 23 10.65 -12.48 -11.27
N THR A 24 11.09 -12.96 -12.43
CA THR A 24 10.21 -13.15 -13.61
C THR A 24 9.47 -11.87 -14.04
N GLY A 25 10.11 -10.70 -13.93
CA GLY A 25 9.49 -9.40 -14.25
C GLY A 25 8.51 -8.87 -13.18
N SER A 26 8.34 -9.59 -12.08
CA SER A 26 7.75 -9.08 -10.83
C SER A 26 8.86 -8.53 -9.96
N TRP A 27 8.68 -7.34 -9.39
CA TRP A 27 9.71 -6.73 -8.56
C TRP A 27 9.15 -5.94 -7.38
N MET A 28 9.99 -5.79 -6.37
CA MET A 28 9.78 -4.93 -5.22
C MET A 28 11.07 -4.17 -4.91
N ILE A 29 10.92 -2.95 -4.41
CA ILE A 29 12.03 -2.11 -3.93
C ILE A 29 11.66 -1.64 -2.52
N TYR A 30 12.52 -1.90 -1.54
CA TYR A 30 12.32 -1.50 -0.15
C TYR A 30 13.36 -0.47 0.30
N CYS A 31 12.88 0.64 0.85
CA CYS A 31 13.65 1.72 1.45
C CYS A 31 13.24 1.86 2.93
N PRO A 32 14.09 1.51 3.92
CA PRO A 32 13.71 1.56 5.33
C PRO A 32 13.52 2.97 5.89
N ASP A 33 14.27 3.97 5.39
CA ASP A 33 14.35 5.31 5.97
C ASP A 33 13.90 6.39 4.96
N TYR A 34 12.73 6.22 4.37
CA TYR A 34 12.28 7.07 3.25
C TYR A 34 11.49 8.32 3.68
N CYS A 35 10.49 8.16 4.55
CA CYS A 35 9.58 9.25 4.91
C CYS A 35 9.18 9.18 6.39
N LEU A 36 9.82 9.98 7.23
CA LEU A 36 9.58 10.00 8.68
C LEU A 36 8.56 11.05 9.14
N SER A 37 8.11 11.91 8.22
CA SER A 37 7.11 12.96 8.49
C SER A 37 5.99 12.86 7.46
N PRO A 38 4.71 12.92 7.87
CA PRO A 38 4.22 13.08 9.24
C PRO A 38 4.48 11.85 10.14
N SER A 39 4.36 12.04 11.45
CA SER A 39 4.38 10.94 12.43
C SER A 39 3.13 10.06 12.34
N CYS A 40 3.19 8.87 12.95
CA CYS A 40 2.03 7.96 13.00
C CYS A 40 0.85 8.60 13.74
N GLU A 41 1.11 9.30 14.84
CA GLU A 41 0.08 9.96 15.65
C GLU A 41 -0.60 11.11 14.90
N GLU A 42 0.17 11.91 14.15
CA GLU A 42 -0.38 12.99 13.32
C GLU A 42 -1.26 12.45 12.19
N LEU A 43 -0.85 11.34 11.55
CA LEU A 43 -1.69 10.66 10.55
C LEU A 43 -2.95 10.09 11.19
N ASP A 44 -2.83 9.52 12.39
CA ASP A 44 -3.97 8.89 13.07
C ASP A 44 -5.08 9.89 13.39
N GLN A 45 -4.70 11.13 13.72
CA GLN A 45 -5.63 12.23 14.03
C GLN A 45 -6.22 12.90 12.78
N ASP A 46 -5.47 12.92 11.68
CA ASP A 46 -5.85 13.60 10.43
C ASP A 46 -6.74 12.75 9.52
N ILE A 47 -6.62 11.43 9.61
CA ILE A 47 -7.35 10.48 8.76
C ILE A 47 -8.72 10.15 9.36
N ASP A 48 -9.76 10.29 8.55
CA ASP A 48 -11.13 9.96 8.91
C ASP A 48 -11.40 8.45 8.70
N TRP A 49 -11.04 7.67 9.73
CA TRP A 49 -11.10 6.21 9.74
C TRP A 49 -12.52 5.66 9.74
N GLN A 50 -12.71 4.56 9.02
CA GLN A 50 -13.94 3.77 9.04
C GLN A 50 -13.66 2.27 9.19
N GLN A 51 -14.64 1.55 9.69
CA GLN A 51 -14.62 0.09 9.79
C GLN A 51 -15.33 -0.49 8.58
N ASP A 52 -14.56 -0.85 7.55
CA ASP A 52 -15.11 -1.45 6.34
C ASP A 52 -15.48 -2.93 6.55
N GLU A 53 -16.45 -3.41 5.77
CA GLU A 53 -16.91 -4.80 5.76
C GLU A 53 -16.55 -5.50 4.42
N ILE A 54 -16.33 -6.81 4.48
CA ILE A 54 -16.24 -7.67 3.30
C ILE A 54 -17.33 -8.74 3.33
N LYS A 55 -17.88 -9.06 2.16
CA LYS A 55 -18.85 -10.15 2.00
C LYS A 55 -18.13 -11.46 1.73
N ILE A 56 -18.20 -12.40 2.68
CA ILE A 56 -17.67 -13.76 2.55
C ILE A 56 -18.84 -14.74 2.67
N PHE A 57 -19.06 -15.57 1.65
CA PHE A 57 -20.16 -16.56 1.60
C PHE A 57 -21.54 -15.96 1.95
N GLY A 58 -21.81 -14.74 1.48
CA GLY A 58 -23.08 -14.04 1.74
C GLY A 58 -23.20 -13.37 3.11
N ARG A 59 -22.18 -13.46 3.97
CA ARG A 59 -22.14 -12.77 5.28
C ARG A 59 -21.20 -11.57 5.20
N SER A 60 -21.63 -10.43 5.75
CA SER A 60 -20.75 -9.29 6.02
C SER A 60 -19.88 -9.61 7.24
N ILE A 61 -18.58 -9.36 7.12
CA ILE A 61 -17.60 -9.49 8.20
C ILE A 61 -16.72 -8.25 8.18
N ASP A 62 -16.53 -7.65 9.35
CA ASP A 62 -15.62 -6.52 9.53
C ASP A 62 -14.19 -6.87 9.10
N LEU A 63 -13.55 -5.96 8.38
CA LEU A 63 -12.12 -6.04 8.17
C LEU A 63 -11.41 -5.95 9.52
N PRO A 64 -10.37 -6.76 9.77
CA PRO A 64 -9.65 -6.74 11.04
C PRO A 64 -8.65 -5.58 11.10
N ARG A 65 -9.06 -4.37 10.70
CA ARG A 65 -8.34 -3.09 10.65
C ARG A 65 -9.32 -1.98 10.29
N LEU A 66 -8.95 -0.72 10.56
CA LEU A 66 -9.64 0.43 10.01
C LEU A 66 -9.01 0.86 8.69
N THR A 67 -9.80 1.51 7.86
CA THR A 67 -9.41 1.96 6.52
C THR A 67 -9.94 3.37 6.28
N ALA A 68 -9.33 4.07 5.33
CA ALA A 68 -9.87 5.30 4.77
C ALA A 68 -9.32 5.48 3.36
N TRP A 69 -10.14 5.98 2.45
CA TRP A 69 -9.76 6.14 1.06
C TRP A 69 -9.82 7.61 0.64
N TYR A 70 -8.70 8.10 0.12
CA TYR A 70 -8.51 9.48 -0.33
C TYR A 70 -7.97 9.50 -1.76
N GLY A 71 -8.25 10.55 -2.52
CA GLY A 71 -7.93 10.58 -3.95
C GLY A 71 -8.47 11.80 -4.68
N ASP A 72 -8.09 11.90 -5.94
CA ASP A 72 -8.53 12.97 -6.83
C ASP A 72 -10.02 12.85 -7.17
N ALA A 73 -10.66 13.99 -7.44
CA ALA A 73 -12.01 14.03 -7.98
C ALA A 73 -12.05 13.38 -9.37
N GLY A 74 -12.39 12.09 -9.43
CA GLY A 74 -12.37 11.28 -10.66
C GLY A 74 -11.67 9.93 -10.51
N ALA A 75 -10.93 9.70 -9.42
CA ALA A 75 -10.39 8.38 -9.07
C ALA A 75 -11.47 7.42 -8.52
N ALA A 76 -12.74 7.65 -8.85
CA ALA A 76 -13.87 6.83 -8.41
C ALA A 76 -13.80 5.43 -9.02
N TYR A 77 -14.19 4.41 -8.26
CA TYR A 77 -14.38 3.06 -8.79
C TYR A 77 -15.80 2.56 -8.55
N VAL A 78 -16.26 1.68 -9.43
CA VAL A 78 -17.60 1.08 -9.35
C VAL A 78 -17.45 -0.35 -8.86
N TYR A 79 -17.83 -0.59 -7.60
CA TYR A 79 -17.90 -1.94 -7.06
C TYR A 79 -19.37 -2.34 -6.86
N SER A 80 -19.78 -3.45 -7.49
CA SER A 80 -21.14 -3.99 -7.39
C SER A 80 -22.25 -2.98 -7.75
N GLY A 81 -21.98 -2.08 -8.71
CA GLY A 81 -22.93 -1.06 -9.16
C GLY A 81 -23.01 0.19 -8.28
N ILE A 82 -22.24 0.24 -7.18
CA ILE A 82 -22.12 1.43 -6.32
C ILE A 82 -20.83 2.15 -6.69
N ARG A 83 -20.95 3.42 -7.08
CA ARG A 83 -19.82 4.33 -7.24
C ARG A 83 -19.31 4.68 -5.85
N ASN A 84 -18.05 4.34 -5.58
CA ASN A 84 -17.34 4.82 -4.41
C ASN A 84 -16.48 5.99 -4.87
N ASP A 85 -16.69 7.15 -4.28
CA ASP A 85 -15.85 8.33 -4.50
C ASP A 85 -14.83 8.42 -3.35
N PRO A 86 -13.56 8.70 -3.65
CA PRO A 86 -12.57 8.91 -2.61
C PRO A 86 -12.87 10.20 -1.84
N LYS A 87 -12.46 10.25 -0.56
CA LYS A 87 -12.45 11.50 0.20
C LYS A 87 -11.42 12.47 -0.41
N PRO A 88 -11.66 13.79 -0.38
CA PRO A 88 -10.68 14.76 -0.83
C PRO A 88 -9.43 14.71 0.05
N TRP A 89 -8.25 14.82 -0.56
CA TRP A 89 -6.97 14.80 0.14
C TRP A 89 -6.92 15.76 1.34
N THR A 90 -6.38 15.27 2.46
CA THR A 90 -5.96 16.16 3.56
C THR A 90 -4.63 16.83 3.22
N GLU A 91 -4.30 17.93 3.91
CA GLU A 91 -3.03 18.63 3.71
C GLU A 91 -1.82 17.70 3.94
N ARG A 92 -1.87 16.81 4.94
CA ARG A 92 -0.77 15.89 5.23
C ARG A 92 -0.65 14.79 4.19
N LEU A 93 -1.75 14.21 3.75
CA LEU A 93 -1.73 13.20 2.69
C LEU A 93 -1.25 13.81 1.36
N SER A 94 -1.65 15.04 1.04
CA SER A 94 -1.14 15.78 -0.13
C SER A 94 0.37 15.96 -0.09
N ARG A 95 0.95 16.35 1.05
CA ARG A 95 2.41 16.49 1.19
C ARG A 95 3.16 15.18 1.00
N VAL A 96 2.63 14.07 1.53
CA VAL A 96 3.23 12.74 1.32
C VAL A 96 3.17 12.34 -0.15
N ARG A 97 2.03 12.60 -0.81
CA ARG A 97 1.81 12.35 -2.24
C ARG A 97 2.79 13.16 -3.11
N GLU A 98 2.93 14.45 -2.83
CA GLU A 98 3.84 15.37 -3.54
C GLU A 98 5.31 14.96 -3.36
N LYS A 99 5.72 14.50 -2.16
CA LYS A 99 7.07 13.94 -1.97
C LYS A 99 7.30 12.73 -2.88
N LEU A 100 6.36 11.78 -2.91
CA LEU A 100 6.46 10.64 -3.82
C LEU A 100 6.57 11.11 -5.27
N GLU A 101 5.78 12.10 -5.68
CA GLU A 101 5.82 12.63 -7.04
C GLU A 101 7.18 13.26 -7.39
N VAL A 102 7.75 14.06 -6.50
CA VAL A 102 9.08 14.70 -6.70
C VAL A 102 10.17 13.65 -6.81
N ASP A 103 10.22 12.74 -5.83
CA ASP A 103 11.31 11.77 -5.71
C ASP A 103 11.22 10.72 -6.82
N ILE A 104 10.01 10.21 -7.07
CA ILE A 104 9.76 9.04 -7.89
C ILE A 104 9.29 9.45 -9.30
N GLY A 105 8.83 10.67 -9.52
CA GLY A 105 8.34 11.12 -10.84
C GLY A 105 7.05 10.42 -11.27
N ILE A 106 6.23 9.97 -10.30
CA ILE A 106 4.93 9.33 -10.54
C ILE A 106 3.86 10.11 -9.79
N ASP A 107 2.85 10.54 -10.54
CA ASP A 107 1.67 11.21 -10.01
C ASP A 107 0.66 10.16 -9.52
N PHE A 108 0.59 9.93 -8.21
CA PHE A 108 -0.42 9.07 -7.61
C PHE A 108 -1.71 9.86 -7.37
N ASN A 109 -2.85 9.30 -7.78
CA ASN A 109 -4.16 9.96 -7.68
C ASN A 109 -5.08 9.33 -6.62
N SER A 110 -4.57 8.37 -5.85
CA SER A 110 -5.35 7.61 -4.88
C SER A 110 -4.46 7.04 -3.77
N VAL A 111 -4.94 7.05 -2.54
CA VAL A 111 -4.31 6.37 -1.38
C VAL A 111 -5.35 5.63 -0.56
N LEU A 112 -5.09 4.33 -0.34
CA LEU A 112 -5.81 3.56 0.68
C LEU A 112 -4.99 3.56 1.98
N ALA A 113 -5.49 4.28 2.97
CA ALA A 113 -4.96 4.25 4.32
C ALA A 113 -5.48 3.01 5.06
N ASN A 114 -4.59 2.33 5.79
CA ASN A 114 -4.91 1.19 6.62
C ASN A 114 -4.32 1.40 8.02
N ARG A 115 -5.15 1.34 9.06
CA ARG A 115 -4.74 1.44 10.45
C ARG A 115 -4.89 0.10 11.15
N TYR A 116 -3.77 -0.38 11.68
CA TYR A 116 -3.69 -1.55 12.53
C TYR A 116 -3.44 -1.06 13.95
N ALA A 117 -4.40 -1.24 14.86
CA ALA A 117 -4.28 -0.82 16.26
C ALA A 117 -3.14 -1.55 16.98
N ASP A 118 -2.92 -2.82 16.65
CA ASP A 118 -1.91 -3.69 17.24
C ASP A 118 -1.51 -4.83 16.27
N GLY A 119 -0.75 -5.79 16.79
CA GLY A 119 -0.34 -6.98 16.06
C GLY A 119 -1.43 -8.04 15.86
N GLN A 120 -2.59 -7.98 16.52
CA GLN A 120 -3.71 -8.92 16.29
C GLN A 120 -4.48 -8.59 15.00
N GLN A 121 -4.55 -7.31 14.67
CA GLN A 121 -5.08 -6.81 13.41
C GLN A 121 -4.14 -7.17 12.25
N HIS A 122 -4.68 -7.54 11.10
CA HIS A 122 -3.90 -8.14 10.02
C HIS A 122 -4.54 -7.97 8.65
N GLN A 123 -3.84 -8.38 7.60
CA GLN A 123 -4.40 -8.51 6.26
C GLN A 123 -3.98 -9.87 5.72
N GLY A 124 -4.94 -10.65 5.22
CA GLY A 124 -4.70 -11.98 4.67
C GLY A 124 -3.83 -11.95 3.41
N TYR A 125 -3.48 -13.13 2.88
CA TYR A 125 -2.84 -13.19 1.57
C TYR A 125 -3.79 -12.65 0.49
N HIS A 126 -3.35 -11.62 -0.23
CA HIS A 126 -4.08 -10.97 -1.30
C HIS A 126 -3.10 -10.42 -2.35
N ALA A 127 -3.63 -9.95 -3.46
CA ALA A 127 -2.93 -9.12 -4.42
C ALA A 127 -3.80 -7.88 -4.68
N ASP A 128 -3.16 -6.78 -5.09
CA ASP A 128 -3.86 -5.56 -5.51
C ASP A 128 -4.19 -5.70 -7.00
N ASP A 129 -5.21 -6.51 -7.32
CA ASP A 129 -5.61 -6.88 -8.68
C ASP A 129 -6.98 -6.29 -9.10
N GLU A 130 -7.38 -5.19 -8.48
CA GLU A 130 -8.52 -4.39 -8.89
C GLU A 130 -8.37 -3.93 -10.36
N LYS A 131 -9.44 -4.03 -11.14
CA LYS A 131 -9.41 -3.80 -12.59
C LYS A 131 -8.97 -2.37 -12.92
N GLU A 132 -9.36 -1.43 -12.08
CA GLU A 132 -9.09 0.00 -12.14
C GLU A 132 -7.59 0.32 -12.02
N LEU A 133 -6.78 -0.60 -11.48
CA LEU A 133 -5.32 -0.46 -11.43
C LEU A 133 -4.65 -0.86 -12.76
N GLY A 134 -5.38 -1.54 -13.64
CA GLY A 134 -4.87 -2.11 -14.88
C GLY A 134 -3.92 -3.30 -14.66
N PRO A 135 -3.28 -3.80 -15.73
CA PRO A 135 -2.64 -5.12 -15.72
C PRO A 135 -1.27 -5.19 -15.03
N ALA A 136 -0.64 -4.05 -14.76
CA ALA A 136 0.70 -3.96 -14.18
C ALA A 136 0.82 -2.66 -13.36
N PRO A 137 0.10 -2.55 -12.23
CA PRO A 137 0.11 -1.34 -11.44
C PRO A 137 1.45 -1.13 -10.75
N LEU A 138 1.81 0.16 -10.61
CA LEU A 138 2.89 0.59 -9.75
C LEU A 138 2.28 1.06 -8.43
N ILE A 139 2.75 0.48 -7.33
CA ILE A 139 2.19 0.72 -6.00
C ILE A 139 3.31 1.20 -5.08
N ALA A 140 3.07 2.31 -4.37
CA ALA A 140 3.95 2.83 -3.33
C ALA A 140 3.28 2.63 -1.96
N SER A 141 3.92 1.86 -1.08
CA SER A 141 3.40 1.53 0.24
C SER A 141 4.29 2.11 1.33
N LEU A 142 3.79 3.14 2.01
CA LEU A 142 4.49 3.79 3.13
C LEU A 142 3.98 3.27 4.47
N SER A 143 4.89 2.99 5.40
CA SER A 143 4.57 2.49 6.73
C SER A 143 4.98 3.46 7.83
N PHE A 144 4.09 3.71 8.79
CA PHE A 144 4.30 4.58 9.94
C PHE A 144 3.92 3.84 11.23
N GLY A 145 4.66 4.10 12.31
CA GLY A 145 4.45 3.46 13.62
C GLY A 145 5.10 2.09 13.73
N ALA A 146 4.41 1.14 14.36
CA ALA A 146 4.99 -0.14 14.74
C ALA A 146 5.38 -1.01 13.52
N SER A 147 6.60 -1.57 13.57
CA SER A 147 7.09 -2.46 12.52
C SER A 147 6.24 -3.73 12.40
N ARG A 148 5.94 -4.15 11.16
CA ARG A 148 5.13 -5.34 10.90
C ARG A 148 5.75 -6.27 9.87
N ARG A 149 5.63 -7.57 10.14
CA ARG A 149 6.06 -8.64 9.25
C ARG A 149 5.16 -8.68 8.01
N PHE A 150 5.72 -8.31 6.87
CA PHE A 150 5.17 -8.51 5.55
C PHE A 150 5.67 -9.84 4.98
N LEU A 151 4.76 -10.64 4.45
CA LEU A 151 5.11 -11.89 3.79
C LEU A 151 4.61 -11.88 2.36
N VAL A 152 5.42 -12.40 1.46
CA VAL A 152 5.12 -12.48 0.03
C VAL A 152 5.46 -13.85 -0.50
N LYS A 153 4.62 -14.40 -1.36
CA LYS A 153 4.85 -15.69 -2.00
C LYS A 153 4.21 -15.74 -3.37
N ALA A 154 4.77 -16.57 -4.25
CA ALA A 154 4.15 -16.84 -5.54
C ALA A 154 2.76 -17.47 -5.35
N LYS A 155 1.83 -17.17 -6.25
CA LYS A 155 0.54 -17.87 -6.34
C LYS A 155 0.79 -19.34 -6.70
N GLY A 156 -0.04 -20.24 -6.17
CA GLY A 156 0.09 -21.69 -6.38
C GLY A 156 0.22 -22.51 -5.10
N LYS A 157 0.14 -23.83 -5.23
CA LYS A 157 0.24 -24.78 -4.11
C LYS A 157 1.71 -25.00 -3.72
N GLY A 158 1.98 -25.08 -2.42
CA GLY A 158 3.32 -25.40 -1.89
C GLY A 158 4.36 -24.29 -2.00
N THR A 159 3.97 -23.08 -2.38
CA THR A 159 4.90 -21.95 -2.50
C THR A 159 5.37 -21.47 -1.11
N LYS A 160 6.68 -21.21 -1.00
CA LYS A 160 7.29 -20.66 0.21
C LYS A 160 7.15 -19.14 0.24
N ALA A 161 6.97 -18.60 1.44
CA ALA A 161 6.93 -17.16 1.63
C ALA A 161 8.30 -16.61 1.98
N GLU A 162 8.67 -15.50 1.34
CA GLU A 162 9.73 -14.61 1.77
C GLU A 162 9.13 -13.60 2.75
N ALA A 163 9.93 -13.15 3.72
CA ALA A 163 9.46 -12.33 4.81
C ALA A 163 10.34 -11.11 5.00
N PHE A 164 9.69 -9.96 5.16
CA PHE A 164 10.30 -8.64 5.32
C PHE A 164 9.65 -7.97 6.53
N ASP A 165 10.40 -7.13 7.24
CA ASP A 165 9.82 -6.26 8.26
C ASP A 165 9.68 -4.86 7.65
N LEU A 166 8.46 -4.33 7.66
CA LEU A 166 8.17 -2.96 7.21
C LEU A 166 8.24 -2.05 8.42
N GLU A 167 9.27 -1.22 8.46
CA GLU A 167 9.63 -0.36 9.59
C GLU A 167 8.96 1.01 9.49
N ASN A 168 9.02 1.78 10.58
CA ASN A 168 8.55 3.16 10.60
C ASN A 168 9.31 4.02 9.58
N GLY A 169 8.56 4.73 8.75
CA GLY A 169 9.06 5.59 7.69
C GLY A 169 9.55 4.85 6.44
N SER A 170 9.30 3.54 6.35
CA SER A 170 9.74 2.76 5.21
C SER A 170 8.81 2.89 4.01
N LEU A 171 9.39 2.83 2.81
CA LEU A 171 8.70 2.71 1.52
C LEU A 171 8.93 1.31 0.94
N LEU A 172 7.85 0.65 0.54
CA LEU A 172 7.86 -0.53 -0.29
C LEU A 172 7.18 -0.22 -1.63
N MET A 173 7.96 -0.21 -2.71
CA MET A 173 7.45 -0.16 -4.07
C MET A 173 7.20 -1.56 -4.59
N MET A 174 6.08 -1.76 -5.30
CA MET A 174 5.76 -3.01 -5.98
C MET A 174 5.34 -2.73 -7.42
N GLY A 175 5.86 -3.49 -8.38
CA GLY A 175 5.49 -3.29 -9.78
C GLY A 175 5.82 -4.45 -10.71
N GLY A 176 5.64 -4.22 -12.01
CA GLY A 176 5.73 -5.27 -13.02
C GLY A 176 4.57 -6.25 -12.90
N ALA A 177 4.86 -7.55 -12.96
CA ALA A 177 3.84 -8.61 -12.84
C ALA A 177 3.49 -8.96 -11.38
N MET A 178 3.90 -8.15 -10.40
CA MET A 178 3.82 -8.50 -8.98
C MET A 178 2.43 -8.92 -8.52
N GLN A 179 1.41 -8.12 -8.82
CA GLN A 179 0.03 -8.39 -8.40
C GLN A 179 -0.61 -9.56 -9.18
N LYS A 180 -0.05 -9.90 -10.34
CA LYS A 180 -0.46 -11.06 -11.13
C LYS A 180 0.12 -12.34 -10.54
N ASP A 181 1.42 -12.36 -10.25
CA ASP A 181 2.18 -13.59 -9.98
C ASP A 181 2.30 -13.92 -8.48
N TYR A 182 2.19 -12.91 -7.60
CA TYR A 182 2.43 -13.03 -6.16
C TYR A 182 1.21 -12.60 -5.33
N VAL A 183 1.17 -13.10 -4.10
CA VAL A 183 0.27 -12.61 -3.05
C VAL A 183 1.08 -12.23 -1.83
N HIS A 184 0.60 -11.23 -1.10
CA HIS A 184 1.27 -10.70 0.07
C HIS A 184 0.30 -10.52 1.24
N LYS A 185 0.85 -10.42 2.45
CA LYS A 185 0.07 -10.30 3.69
C LYS A 185 0.83 -9.55 4.78
N ILE A 186 0.08 -9.02 5.74
CA ILE A 186 0.60 -8.54 7.03
C ILE A 186 0.27 -9.58 8.10
N ALA A 187 1.28 -10.21 8.70
CA ALA A 187 1.06 -11.29 9.67
C ALA A 187 0.64 -10.79 11.06
N LYS A 188 -0.17 -11.60 11.74
CA LYS A 188 -0.46 -11.42 13.17
C LYS A 188 0.80 -11.56 14.01
N SER A 189 0.86 -10.82 15.11
CA SER A 189 1.93 -10.85 16.10
C SER A 189 1.38 -10.50 17.48
N THR A 190 1.66 -11.34 18.48
CA THR A 190 1.36 -11.01 19.88
C THR A 190 2.39 -10.06 20.50
N ARG A 191 3.51 -9.79 19.81
CA ARG A 191 4.60 -8.95 20.31
C ARG A 191 4.44 -7.47 19.96
N VAL A 192 3.60 -7.14 18.99
CA VAL A 192 3.40 -5.77 18.52
C VAL A 192 2.20 -5.19 19.24
N GLN A 193 2.44 -4.18 20.08
CA GLN A 193 1.41 -3.55 20.91
C GLN A 193 1.05 -2.12 20.45
N GLY A 194 1.87 -1.53 19.58
CA GLY A 194 1.65 -0.17 19.07
C GLY A 194 0.92 -0.14 17.73
N PRO A 195 0.31 1.00 17.38
CA PRO A 195 -0.40 1.16 16.12
C PRO A 195 0.57 1.21 14.93
N ARG A 196 0.07 0.79 13.77
CA ARG A 196 0.72 0.98 12.48
C ARG A 196 -0.28 1.61 11.51
N ILE A 197 0.14 2.66 10.84
CA ILE A 197 -0.55 3.21 9.69
C ILE A 197 0.21 2.83 8.42
N ASN A 198 -0.54 2.51 7.38
CA ASN A 198 -0.01 2.20 6.07
C ASN A 198 -0.76 2.98 5.01
N LEU A 199 -0.02 3.74 4.21
CA LEU A 199 -0.54 4.51 3.09
C LEU A 199 -0.15 3.80 1.80
N THR A 200 -1.12 3.21 1.10
CA THR A 200 -0.89 2.53 -0.18
C THR A 200 -1.36 3.42 -1.32
N PHE A 201 -0.41 4.09 -1.97
CA PHE A 201 -0.62 4.98 -3.09
C PHE A 201 -0.67 4.20 -4.41
N ARG A 202 -1.63 4.56 -5.26
CA ARG A 202 -1.91 3.92 -6.54
C ARG A 202 -2.33 4.94 -7.59
N GLN A 203 -2.22 4.55 -8.86
CA GLN A 203 -2.84 5.24 -9.99
C GLN A 203 -4.10 4.48 -10.40
N ILE A 204 -5.26 5.06 -10.10
CA ILE A 204 -6.56 4.60 -10.58
C ILE A 204 -6.71 5.06 -12.03
N LYS A 205 -6.94 4.11 -12.93
CA LYS A 205 -7.29 4.39 -14.31
C LYS A 205 -8.81 4.54 -14.37
N SER A 206 -9.28 5.65 -14.94
CA SER A 206 -10.67 5.76 -15.35
C SER A 206 -10.99 4.53 -16.21
N LEU A 207 -11.96 3.74 -15.77
CA LEU A 207 -12.61 2.80 -16.67
C LEU A 207 -13.49 3.68 -17.56
N ASP A 208 -12.93 4.15 -18.69
CA ASP A 208 -13.78 4.78 -19.69
C ASP A 208 -14.93 3.81 -20.03
N PRO A 209 -16.19 4.31 -20.07
CA PRO A 209 -17.37 3.48 -20.30
C PRO A 209 -17.38 2.77 -21.65
#